data_AF-A0A842SJV7-F1
#
_entry.id   AF-A0A842SJV7-F1
#
_cell.length_a   1.000
_cell.length_b   1.000
_cell.length_c   1.000
_cell.angle_alpha   90.00
_cell.angle_beta   90.00
_cell.angle_gamma   90.00
#
_symmetry.space_group_name_H-M   'P 1'
#
loop_
_entity.id
_entity.type
_entity.pdbx_description
1 polymer ?
#
loop_
_entity_poly.entity_id
_entity_poly.type
_entity_poly.pdbx_seq_one_letter_code
_entity_poly.pdbx_strand_id
1 'polypeptide(L)'
;MNKKGIELSVNFLVLLIISIVIFSFGIIFATRILNVGKKAAEGLPEIEEIALKNCMRSGNYVCISKDKADLKPGDTKLFEIGLTNDLENTAEFKYKLDLAKAIDEQGNDFSTQIKTPPSTTWREFIQDNWLGSLESEVYTLKRDADKRVRFLFEIQRGSPPGTYIWNLKICTDDTSVPNDPDFGCTGAFNRLYGGNHKIYITVI
;
A
#
# COMPACT_ATOMS: atom_id res chain seq x y z
N MET A 1 -47.84 -42.22 23.03
CA MET A 1 -47.23 -41.24 22.10
C MET A 1 -45.96 -40.68 22.71
N ASN A 2 -44.80 -41.03 22.16
CA ASN A 2 -43.48 -40.63 22.66
C ASN A 2 -43.16 -39.16 22.30
N LYS A 3 -43.72 -38.19 23.05
CA LYS A 3 -43.41 -36.76 22.87
C LYS A 3 -41.93 -36.43 23.16
N LYS A 4 -41.30 -37.14 24.11
CA LYS A 4 -39.90 -36.94 24.49
C LYS A 4 -38.89 -37.27 23.38
N GLY A 5 -39.20 -38.24 22.50
CA GLY A 5 -38.31 -38.59 21.38
C GLY A 5 -38.35 -37.57 20.24
N ILE A 6 -39.51 -36.92 20.05
CA ILE A 6 -39.67 -35.86 19.05
C ILE A 6 -38.93 -34.60 19.49
N GLU A 7 -38.95 -34.25 20.77
CA GLU A 7 -38.25 -33.08 21.29
C GLU A 7 -36.72 -33.18 21.16
N LEU A 8 -36.16 -34.37 21.47
CA LEU A 8 -34.72 -34.61 21.34
C LEU A 8 -34.23 -34.53 19.88
N SER A 9 -35.02 -35.07 18.95
CA SER A 9 -34.69 -35.05 17.52
C SER A 9 -34.82 -33.67 16.90
N VAL A 10 -35.79 -32.86 17.34
CA VAL A 10 -35.92 -31.45 16.92
C VAL A 10 -34.72 -30.62 17.38
N ASN A 11 -34.29 -30.75 18.64
CA ASN A 11 -33.14 -29.99 19.13
C ASN A 11 -31.85 -30.36 18.39
N PHE A 12 -31.64 -31.66 18.13
CA PHE A 12 -30.51 -32.13 17.32
C PHE A 12 -30.55 -31.58 15.88
N LEU A 13 -31.73 -31.57 15.26
CA LEU A 13 -31.91 -31.02 13.91
C LEU A 13 -31.57 -29.53 13.84
N VAL A 14 -32.00 -28.74 14.83
CA VAL A 14 -31.70 -27.30 14.90
C VAL A 14 -30.20 -27.06 15.03
N LEU A 15 -29.52 -27.78 15.93
CA LEU A 15 -28.07 -27.67 16.09
C LEU A 15 -27.30 -28.02 14.81
N LEU A 16 -27.76 -29.05 14.10
CA LEU A 16 -27.17 -29.46 12.83
C LEU A 16 -27.32 -28.36 11.77
N ILE A 17 -28.50 -27.75 11.66
CA ILE A 17 -28.74 -26.64 10.71
C ILE A 17 -27.85 -25.43 11.05
N ILE A 18 -27.79 -25.05 12.32
CA ILE A 18 -26.94 -23.93 12.77
C ILE A 18 -25.46 -24.21 12.46
N SER A 19 -25.00 -25.43 12.70
CA SER A 19 -23.61 -25.83 12.43
C SER A 19 -23.26 -25.73 10.94
N ILE A 20 -24.18 -26.15 10.05
CA ILE A 20 -23.99 -26.03 8.60
C ILE A 20 -23.92 -24.56 8.18
N VAL A 21 -24.77 -23.70 8.74
CA VAL A 21 -24.79 -22.26 8.43
C VAL A 21 -23.48 -21.60 8.88
N ILE A 22 -23.03 -21.85 10.10
CA ILE A 22 -21.76 -21.30 10.62
C ILE A 22 -20.58 -21.80 9.79
N PHE A 23 -20.55 -23.10 9.46
CA PHE A 23 -19.50 -23.68 8.64
C PHE A 23 -19.45 -23.05 7.24
N SER A 24 -20.61 -22.82 6.63
CA SER A 24 -20.72 -22.15 5.33
C SER A 24 -20.16 -20.73 5.37
N PHE A 25 -20.49 -19.96 6.42
CA PHE A 25 -19.90 -18.64 6.63
C PHE A 25 -18.38 -18.72 6.86
N GLY A 26 -17.90 -19.72 7.60
CA GLY A 26 -16.49 -19.98 7.82
C GLY A 26 -15.71 -20.21 6.51
N ILE A 27 -16.25 -21.01 5.59
CA ILE A 27 -15.63 -21.23 4.26
C ILE A 27 -15.59 -19.94 3.43
N ILE A 28 -16.68 -19.18 3.39
CA ILE A 28 -16.74 -17.91 2.66
C ILE A 28 -15.71 -16.91 3.22
N PHE A 29 -15.57 -16.85 4.54
CA PHE A 29 -14.60 -15.98 5.19
C PHE A 29 -13.15 -16.42 4.90
N ALA A 30 -12.86 -17.72 5.02
CA ALA A 30 -11.54 -18.28 4.76
C ALA A 30 -11.10 -18.04 3.30
N THR A 31 -11.99 -18.27 2.33
CA THR A 31 -11.69 -18.04 0.91
C THR A 31 -11.46 -16.56 0.60
N ARG A 32 -12.17 -15.63 1.26
CA ARG A 32 -11.89 -14.19 1.14
C ARG A 32 -10.50 -13.83 1.64
N ILE A 33 -10.11 -14.30 2.83
CA ILE A 33 -8.76 -14.05 3.38
C ILE A 33 -7.67 -14.62 2.47
N LEU A 34 -7.84 -15.87 2.01
CA LEU A 34 -6.85 -16.52 1.15
C LEU A 34 -6.69 -15.82 -0.20
N ASN A 35 -7.78 -15.29 -0.77
CA ASN A 35 -7.71 -14.56 -2.04
C ASN A 35 -7.02 -13.20 -1.91
N VAL A 36 -7.18 -12.50 -0.78
CA VAL A 36 -6.41 -11.28 -0.49
C VAL A 36 -4.91 -11.61 -0.38
N GLY A 37 -4.58 -12.69 0.35
CA GLY A 37 -3.19 -13.14 0.50
C GLY A 37 -2.54 -13.57 -0.82
N LYS A 38 -3.25 -14.27 -1.71
CA LYS A 38 -2.71 -14.69 -3.02
C LYS A 38 -2.36 -13.51 -3.93
N LYS A 39 -3.22 -12.49 -3.99
CA LYS A 39 -2.93 -11.26 -4.75
C LYS A 39 -1.74 -10.48 -4.21
N ALA A 40 -1.47 -10.59 -2.91
CA ALA A 40 -0.27 -10.00 -2.29
C ALA A 40 0.98 -10.90 -2.45
N ALA A 41 0.81 -12.21 -2.61
CA ALA A 41 1.88 -13.20 -2.72
C ALA A 41 2.36 -13.44 -4.16
N GLU A 42 1.51 -13.18 -5.17
CA GLU A 42 1.94 -13.04 -6.55
C GLU A 42 2.86 -11.82 -6.61
N GLY A 43 4.18 -12.09 -6.52
CA GLY A 43 5.20 -11.05 -6.59
C GLY A 43 5.14 -10.27 -7.91
N LEU A 44 6.08 -9.33 -8.08
CA LEU A 44 6.20 -8.63 -9.34
C LEU A 44 6.29 -9.61 -10.52
N PRO A 45 5.65 -9.32 -11.66
CA PRO A 45 5.95 -10.01 -12.91
C PRO A 45 7.46 -10.08 -13.13
N GLU A 46 7.97 -11.20 -13.64
CA GLU A 46 9.41 -11.44 -13.80
C GLU A 46 10.14 -10.28 -14.50
N ILE A 47 9.47 -9.66 -15.47
CA ILE A 47 9.97 -8.48 -16.21
C ILE A 47 10.19 -7.27 -15.28
N GLU A 48 9.25 -7.01 -14.38
CA GLU A 48 9.32 -5.89 -13.42
C GLU A 48 10.44 -6.14 -12.40
N GLU A 49 10.66 -7.39 -11.98
CA GLU A 49 11.77 -7.76 -11.09
C GLU A 49 13.14 -7.57 -11.77
N ILE A 50 13.27 -7.98 -13.04
CA ILE A 50 14.50 -7.80 -13.82
C ILE A 50 14.80 -6.31 -14.00
N ALA A 51 13.79 -5.50 -14.33
CA ALA A 51 13.94 -4.06 -14.47
C ALA A 51 14.45 -3.41 -13.18
N LEU A 52 13.87 -3.80 -12.04
CA LEU A 52 14.29 -3.30 -10.73
C LEU A 52 15.74 -3.68 -10.42
N LYS A 53 16.12 -4.96 -10.61
CA LYS A 53 17.50 -5.44 -10.39
C LYS A 53 18.51 -4.71 -11.27
N ASN A 54 18.17 -4.46 -12.53
CA ASN A 54 19.04 -3.75 -13.46
C ASN A 54 19.21 -2.28 -13.08
N CYS A 55 18.14 -1.64 -12.62
CA CYS A 55 18.21 -0.27 -12.10
C CYS A 55 19.16 -0.17 -10.90
N MET A 56 19.07 -1.09 -9.94
CA MET A 56 19.92 -1.10 -8.74
C MET A 56 21.38 -1.36 -9.11
N ARG A 57 21.63 -2.32 -10.00
CA ARG A 57 22.98 -2.61 -10.53
C ARG A 57 23.62 -1.44 -11.29
N SER A 58 22.82 -0.49 -11.77
CA SER A 58 23.31 0.70 -12.47
C SER A 58 23.81 1.78 -11.51
N GLY A 59 23.80 1.53 -10.19
CA GLY A 59 24.25 2.47 -9.16
C GLY A 59 23.19 3.50 -8.76
N ASN A 60 21.92 3.30 -9.12
CA ASN A 60 20.84 4.14 -8.63
C ASN A 60 20.50 3.78 -7.18
N TYR A 61 20.47 4.77 -6.29
CA TYR A 61 20.15 4.56 -4.88
C TYR A 61 18.69 4.18 -4.64
N VAL A 62 17.79 4.67 -5.50
CA VAL A 62 16.36 4.38 -5.44
C VAL A 62 15.88 3.98 -6.82
N CYS A 63 15.25 2.81 -6.88
CA CYS A 63 14.69 2.22 -8.07
C CYS A 63 13.22 1.90 -7.85
N ILE A 64 12.38 2.13 -8.85
CA ILE A 64 10.96 1.79 -8.79
C ILE A 64 10.67 0.87 -9.96
N SER A 65 10.08 -0.30 -9.69
CA SER A 65 9.82 -1.28 -10.74
C SER A 65 8.80 -0.76 -11.75
N LYS A 66 7.78 -0.06 -11.26
CA LYS A 66 6.73 0.57 -12.05
C LYS A 66 6.21 1.80 -11.32
N ASP A 67 6.13 2.92 -12.02
CA ASP A 67 5.63 4.19 -11.48
C ASP A 67 4.16 4.46 -11.86
N LYS A 68 3.51 3.58 -12.64
CA LYS A 68 2.13 3.76 -13.09
C LYS A 68 1.29 2.49 -12.94
N ALA A 69 0.04 2.62 -12.54
CA ALA A 69 -0.93 1.52 -12.61
C ALA A 69 -2.33 2.03 -12.91
N ASP A 70 -3.04 1.28 -13.75
CA ASP A 70 -4.47 1.45 -13.99
C ASP A 70 -5.22 0.41 -13.17
N LEU A 71 -6.16 0.85 -12.33
CA LEU A 71 -6.83 0.03 -11.33
C LEU A 71 -8.33 0.34 -11.32
N LYS A 72 -9.17 -0.67 -11.06
CA LYS A 72 -10.61 -0.47 -10.86
C LYS A 72 -10.92 -0.29 -9.36
N PRO A 73 -12.08 0.29 -9.00
CA PRO A 73 -12.53 0.29 -7.62
C PRO A 73 -12.63 -1.13 -7.04
N GLY A 74 -11.96 -1.36 -5.91
CA GLY A 74 -11.79 -2.66 -5.25
C GLY A 74 -10.55 -3.43 -5.69
N ASP A 75 -9.76 -2.91 -6.64
CA ASP A 75 -8.49 -3.51 -7.00
C ASP A 75 -7.39 -3.12 -6.01
N THR A 76 -6.37 -3.98 -5.99
CA THR A 76 -5.19 -3.81 -5.15
C THR A 76 -3.96 -3.99 -6.03
N LYS A 77 -2.96 -3.12 -5.88
CA LYS A 77 -1.69 -3.22 -6.59
C LYS A 77 -0.51 -3.12 -5.65
N LEU A 78 0.36 -4.10 -5.75
CA LEU A 78 1.68 -4.09 -5.12
C LEU A 78 2.64 -3.28 -5.98
N PHE A 79 3.37 -2.37 -5.33
CA PHE A 79 4.52 -1.66 -5.87
C PHE A 79 5.76 -2.09 -5.11
N GLU A 80 6.90 -2.09 -5.79
CA GLU A 80 8.19 -2.42 -5.19
C GLU A 80 9.19 -1.33 -5.51
N ILE A 81 9.98 -0.98 -4.50
CA ILE A 81 11.11 -0.08 -4.61
C ILE A 81 12.37 -0.81 -4.19
N GLY A 82 13.44 -0.58 -4.94
CA GLY A 82 14.79 -0.97 -4.62
C GLY A 82 15.49 0.20 -3.95
N LEU A 83 16.11 -0.06 -2.81
CA LEU A 83 16.84 0.92 -2.02
C LEU A 83 18.25 0.38 -1.77
N THR A 84 19.26 1.19 -2.06
CA THR A 84 20.67 0.87 -1.83
C THR A 84 21.26 1.89 -0.86
N ASN A 85 21.83 1.42 0.25
CA ASN A 85 22.48 2.33 1.20
C ASN A 85 23.93 2.65 0.76
N ASP A 86 24.16 3.88 0.28
CA ASP A 86 25.49 4.40 -0.08
C ASP A 86 26.11 5.30 1.01
N LEU A 87 25.48 5.37 2.18
CA LEU A 87 26.05 6.09 3.31
C LEU A 87 27.25 5.31 3.87
N GLU A 88 28.20 6.02 4.47
CA GLU A 88 29.41 5.41 5.03
C GLU A 88 29.11 4.42 6.16
N ASN A 89 27.93 4.52 6.78
CA ASN A 89 27.51 3.76 7.95
C ASN A 89 26.19 3.01 7.73
N THR A 90 25.88 2.15 8.70
CA THR A 90 24.52 1.58 8.80
C THR A 90 23.56 2.71 9.13
N ALA A 91 22.44 2.78 8.40
CA ALA A 91 21.41 3.78 8.60
C ALA A 91 20.02 3.15 8.53
N GLU A 92 19.06 3.81 9.15
CA GLU A 92 17.67 3.50 9.04
C GLU A 92 17.03 4.31 7.91
N PHE A 93 16.08 3.68 7.23
CA PHE A 93 15.36 4.23 6.11
C PHE A 93 13.87 4.01 6.30
N LYS A 94 13.06 4.98 5.90
CA LYS A 94 11.62 4.83 5.76
C LYS A 94 11.19 5.48 4.46
N TYR A 95 10.17 4.94 3.80
CA TYR A 95 9.54 5.63 2.68
C TYR A 95 8.37 6.48 3.18
N LYS A 96 8.05 7.56 2.47
CA LYS A 96 6.88 8.42 2.73
C LYS A 96 6.19 8.69 1.42
N LEU A 97 4.88 8.43 1.36
CA LEU A 97 4.04 8.69 0.20
C LEU A 97 3.14 9.89 0.50
N ASP A 98 3.43 11.01 -0.15
CA ASP A 98 2.65 12.23 -0.02
C ASP A 98 1.77 12.40 -1.26
N LEU A 99 0.45 12.45 -1.09
CA LEU A 99 -0.45 12.71 -2.20
C LEU A 99 -0.23 14.13 -2.74
N ALA A 100 0.24 14.21 -3.99
CA ALA A 100 0.58 15.45 -4.64
C ALA A 100 -0.66 16.12 -5.24
N LYS A 101 -1.41 15.36 -6.06
CA LYS A 101 -2.57 15.85 -6.84
C LYS A 101 -3.54 14.71 -7.17
N ALA A 102 -4.78 15.08 -7.48
CA ALA A 102 -5.78 14.19 -8.07
C ALA A 102 -6.39 14.90 -9.29
N ILE A 103 -6.25 14.30 -10.47
CA ILE A 103 -6.72 14.86 -11.74
C ILE A 103 -7.85 14.00 -12.32
N ASP A 104 -8.89 14.62 -12.85
CA ASP A 104 -10.00 13.93 -13.51
C ASP A 104 -9.60 13.46 -14.92
N GLU A 105 -10.51 12.78 -15.62
CA GLU A 105 -10.30 12.32 -17.00
C GLU A 105 -10.06 13.46 -18.01
N GLN A 106 -10.51 14.67 -17.69
CA GLN A 106 -10.31 15.88 -18.50
C GLN A 106 -9.00 16.61 -18.13
N GLY A 107 -8.25 16.12 -17.15
CA GLY A 107 -7.00 16.69 -16.67
C GLY A 107 -7.18 17.85 -15.69
N ASN A 108 -8.38 18.10 -15.18
CA ASN A 108 -8.61 19.12 -14.16
C ASN A 108 -8.21 18.58 -12.78
N ASP A 109 -7.52 19.42 -12.02
CA ASP A 109 -7.20 19.13 -10.62
C ASP A 109 -8.48 19.26 -9.77
N PHE A 110 -8.98 18.15 -9.26
CA PHE A 110 -10.16 18.13 -8.39
C PHE A 110 -9.81 17.96 -6.91
N SER A 111 -8.52 17.88 -6.56
CA SER A 111 -8.07 17.70 -5.18
C SER A 111 -8.62 18.77 -4.23
N THR A 112 -8.71 20.03 -4.69
CA THR A 112 -9.20 21.16 -3.90
C THR A 112 -10.73 21.29 -3.89
N GLN A 113 -11.44 20.54 -4.73
CA GLN A 113 -12.90 20.59 -4.84
C GLN A 113 -13.58 19.61 -3.87
N ILE A 114 -12.80 18.71 -3.27
CA ILE A 114 -13.28 17.73 -2.32
C ILE A 114 -13.71 18.44 -1.04
N LYS A 115 -15.00 18.28 -0.71
CA LYS A 115 -15.54 18.77 0.56
C LYS A 115 -15.09 17.83 1.68
N THR A 116 -14.17 18.29 2.52
CA THR A 116 -13.73 17.55 3.71
C THR A 116 -14.35 18.12 5.00
N PRO A 117 -14.42 17.31 6.06
CA PRO A 117 -14.65 17.81 7.41
C PRO A 117 -13.60 18.87 7.81
N PRO A 118 -13.93 19.84 8.68
CA PRO A 118 -13.00 20.90 9.08
C PRO A 118 -11.69 20.42 9.71
N SER A 119 -11.67 19.21 10.27
CA SER A 119 -10.51 18.61 10.94
C SER A 119 -9.60 17.80 10.01
N THR A 120 -9.95 17.66 8.73
CA THR A 120 -9.31 16.71 7.82
C THR A 120 -8.91 17.40 6.53
N THR A 121 -7.66 17.23 6.13
CA THR A 121 -7.19 17.72 4.84
C THR A 121 -7.74 16.84 3.71
N TRP A 122 -7.85 17.39 2.49
CA TRP A 122 -8.25 16.58 1.33
C TRP A 122 -7.31 15.39 1.10
N ARG A 123 -6.02 15.49 1.48
CA ARG A 123 -5.05 14.39 1.35
C ARG A 123 -5.39 13.23 2.26
N GLU A 124 -5.60 13.52 3.54
CA GLU A 124 -6.02 12.54 4.54
C GLU A 124 -7.37 11.93 4.15
N PHE A 125 -8.31 12.75 3.67
CA PHE A 125 -9.60 12.24 3.20
C PHE A 125 -9.44 11.23 2.06
N ILE A 126 -8.65 11.54 1.03
CA ILE A 126 -8.39 10.62 -0.08
C ILE A 126 -7.69 9.35 0.40
N GLN A 127 -6.69 9.48 1.27
CA GLN A 127 -5.96 8.36 1.85
C GLN A 127 -6.92 7.41 2.58
N ASP A 128 -7.70 7.94 3.51
CA ASP A 128 -8.55 7.15 4.39
C ASP A 128 -9.77 6.55 3.67
N ASN A 129 -10.30 7.25 2.66
CA ASN A 129 -11.56 6.85 2.03
C ASN A 129 -11.38 6.17 0.67
N TRP A 130 -10.31 6.45 -0.08
CA TRP A 130 -10.19 6.03 -1.48
C TRP A 130 -8.98 5.13 -1.75
N LEU A 131 -7.84 5.34 -1.10
CA LEU A 131 -6.57 4.70 -1.49
C LEU A 131 -5.93 3.80 -0.44
N GLY A 132 -6.56 3.69 0.74
CA GLY A 132 -6.09 2.88 1.86
C GLY A 132 -4.97 3.54 2.66
N SER A 133 -4.73 3.03 3.87
CA SER A 133 -3.63 3.48 4.71
C SER A 133 -2.30 2.98 4.16
N LEU A 134 -1.36 3.91 3.94
CA LEU A 134 0.00 3.62 3.50
C LEU A 134 0.94 3.76 4.70
N GLU A 135 0.98 2.73 5.54
CA GLU A 135 1.91 2.72 6.67
C GLU A 135 3.33 2.43 6.19
N SER A 136 4.24 3.35 6.52
CA SER A 136 5.67 3.17 6.26
C SER A 136 6.31 2.37 7.39
N GLU A 137 7.05 1.32 7.05
CA GLU A 137 7.92 0.64 8.02
C GLU A 137 9.34 1.26 7.98
N VAL A 138 10.07 1.12 9.09
CA VAL A 138 11.47 1.53 9.20
C VAL A 138 12.37 0.33 8.91
N TYR A 139 13.42 0.54 8.12
CA TYR A 139 14.35 -0.48 7.66
C TYR A 139 15.78 -0.09 7.97
N THR A 140 16.51 -0.92 8.70
CA THR A 140 17.96 -0.72 8.94
C THR A 140 18.77 -1.39 7.83
N LEU A 141 19.59 -0.61 7.11
CA LEU A 141 20.47 -1.09 6.04
C LEU A 141 21.93 -0.83 6.37
N LYS A 142 22.77 -1.85 6.24
CA LYS A 142 24.22 -1.69 6.30
C LYS A 142 24.71 -0.94 5.06
N ARG A 143 25.90 -0.36 5.13
CA ARG A 143 26.58 0.20 3.96
C ARG A 143 26.65 -0.84 2.83
N ASP A 144 26.43 -0.37 1.60
CA ASP A 144 26.40 -1.14 0.35
C ASP A 144 25.34 -2.27 0.33
N ALA A 145 24.42 -2.28 1.30
CA ALA A 145 23.34 -3.25 1.34
C ALA A 145 22.14 -2.75 0.53
N ASP A 146 21.56 -3.70 -0.20
CA ASP A 146 20.37 -3.53 -0.99
C ASP A 146 19.14 -4.07 -0.25
N LYS A 147 18.02 -3.36 -0.38
CA LYS A 147 16.72 -3.79 0.13
C LYS A 147 15.63 -3.53 -0.88
N ARG A 148 14.71 -4.49 -0.98
CA ARG A 148 13.45 -4.31 -1.68
C ARG A 148 12.37 -4.04 -0.67
N VAL A 149 11.65 -2.94 -0.86
CA VAL A 149 10.55 -2.50 -0.02
C VAL A 149 9.29 -2.56 -0.87
N ARG A 150 8.22 -3.07 -0.28
CA ARG A 150 6.94 -3.26 -0.95
C ARG A 150 5.89 -2.44 -0.24
N PHE A 151 5.04 -1.78 -1.01
CA PHE A 151 3.85 -1.12 -0.51
C PHE A 151 2.68 -1.40 -1.43
N LEU A 152 1.48 -1.33 -0.86
CA LEU A 152 0.26 -1.78 -1.48
C LEU A 152 -0.71 -0.62 -1.58
N PHE A 153 -1.21 -0.39 -2.78
CA PHE A 153 -2.30 0.55 -3.04
C PHE A 153 -3.60 -0.23 -3.15
N GLU A 154 -4.59 0.12 -2.33
CA GLU A 154 -5.93 -0.48 -2.37
C GLU A 154 -6.93 0.61 -2.77
N ILE A 155 -7.56 0.44 -3.93
CA ILE A 155 -8.59 1.38 -4.39
C ILE A 155 -9.90 0.98 -3.73
N GLN A 156 -10.40 1.80 -2.81
CA GLN A 156 -11.68 1.57 -2.15
C GLN A 156 -12.84 1.68 -3.14
N ARG A 157 -13.93 0.97 -2.84
CA ARG A 157 -15.15 1.06 -3.66
C ARG A 157 -15.77 2.45 -3.57
N GLY A 158 -16.13 3.02 -4.72
CA GLY A 158 -16.67 4.37 -4.80
C GLY A 158 -15.61 5.47 -4.97
N SER A 159 -14.33 5.10 -5.05
CA SER A 159 -13.27 6.03 -5.46
C SER A 159 -13.60 6.66 -6.82
N PRO A 160 -13.57 7.99 -6.97
CA PRO A 160 -13.82 8.65 -8.24
C PRO A 160 -12.79 8.23 -9.31
N PRO A 161 -13.21 8.11 -10.58
CA PRO A 161 -12.27 7.91 -11.68
C PRO A 161 -11.34 9.12 -11.82
N GLY A 162 -10.10 8.86 -12.24
CA GLY A 162 -9.07 9.89 -12.36
C GLY A 162 -7.68 9.38 -12.01
N THR A 163 -6.66 10.23 -12.20
CA THR A 163 -5.27 9.90 -11.86
C THR A 163 -4.84 10.58 -10.56
N TYR A 164 -4.42 9.76 -9.61
CA TYR A 164 -3.88 10.16 -8.32
C TYR A 164 -2.36 10.12 -8.39
N ILE A 165 -1.72 11.26 -8.15
CA ILE A 165 -0.27 11.44 -8.28
C ILE A 165 0.33 11.54 -6.89
N TRP A 166 1.27 10.65 -6.59
CA TRP A 166 1.94 10.54 -5.31
C TRP A 166 3.41 10.91 -5.45
N ASN A 167 3.94 11.62 -4.46
CA ASN A 167 5.38 11.79 -4.29
C ASN A 167 5.88 10.73 -3.31
N LEU A 168 6.68 9.80 -3.81
CA LEU A 168 7.49 8.90 -3.01
C LEU A 168 8.77 9.63 -2.59
N LYS A 169 8.99 9.69 -1.29
CA LYS A 169 10.20 10.20 -0.65
C LYS A 169 10.83 9.08 0.15
N ILE A 170 12.16 8.99 0.11
CA ILE A 170 12.92 8.13 1.00
C ILE A 170 13.57 9.03 2.06
N CYS A 171 13.36 8.66 3.31
CA CYS A 171 13.85 9.39 4.46
C CYS A 171 14.82 8.51 5.24
N THR A 172 15.79 9.12 5.92
CA THR A 172 16.86 8.41 6.63
C THR A 172 17.13 9.06 7.99
N ASP A 173 17.52 8.25 8.97
CA ASP A 173 17.88 8.70 10.32
C ASP A 173 19.30 9.29 10.41
N ASP A 174 20.01 9.44 9.28
CA ASP A 174 21.39 9.92 9.26
C ASP A 174 21.54 11.23 10.06
N THR A 175 22.13 11.06 11.24
CA THR A 175 22.33 12.09 12.26
C THR A 175 23.28 13.22 11.85
N SER A 176 23.87 13.13 10.65
CA SER A 176 24.65 14.23 10.06
C SER A 176 23.81 15.51 9.87
N VAL A 177 22.48 15.42 9.91
CA VAL A 177 21.58 16.58 10.13
C VAL A 177 21.04 16.56 11.57
N PRO A 178 21.64 17.30 12.51
CA PRO A 178 21.12 17.36 13.87
C PRO A 178 19.72 18.01 13.92
N ASN A 179 18.78 17.32 14.58
CA ASN A 179 17.41 17.77 14.90
C ASN A 179 16.39 17.84 13.74
N ASP A 180 16.38 16.91 12.78
CA ASP A 180 15.24 16.78 11.86
C ASP A 180 14.10 15.95 12.50
N PRO A 181 12.97 16.57 12.93
CA PRO A 181 11.84 15.84 13.52
C PRO A 181 11.12 14.92 12.51
N ASP A 182 11.36 15.04 11.21
CA ASP A 182 10.74 14.23 10.16
C ASP A 182 11.68 13.13 9.62
N PHE A 183 12.69 12.71 10.40
CA PHE A 183 13.61 11.60 10.04
C PHE A 183 14.33 11.87 8.70
N GLY A 184 14.89 13.07 8.54
CA GLY A 184 15.63 13.42 7.32
C GLY A 184 14.78 13.52 6.05
N CYS A 185 13.43 13.47 6.13
CA CYS A 185 12.56 13.64 4.96
C CYS A 185 12.68 15.05 4.33
N THR A 186 13.36 15.99 5.00
CA THR A 186 13.54 17.37 4.55
C THR A 186 15.02 17.71 4.34
N GLY A 187 15.34 18.52 3.33
CA GLY A 187 16.71 19.04 3.12
C GLY A 187 17.56 18.32 2.05
N ALA A 188 18.89 18.37 2.23
CA ALA A 188 19.88 17.99 1.20
C ALA A 188 19.88 16.48 0.85
N PHE A 189 19.48 15.62 1.79
CA PHE A 189 19.38 14.17 1.58
C PHE A 189 18.31 13.78 0.55
N ASN A 190 17.26 14.61 0.41
CA ASN A 190 16.26 14.48 -0.64
C ASN A 190 16.87 14.61 -2.05
N ARG A 191 18.15 15.03 -2.20
CA ARG A 191 18.85 15.05 -3.50
C ARG A 191 19.56 13.74 -3.83
N LEU A 192 20.08 13.02 -2.82
CA LEU A 192 20.81 11.76 -3.04
C LEU A 192 19.84 10.62 -3.32
N TYR A 193 18.86 10.42 -2.44
CA TYR A 193 17.86 9.35 -2.57
C TYR A 193 16.66 9.74 -3.43
N GLY A 194 16.83 10.74 -4.31
CA GLY A 194 15.83 11.14 -5.28
C GLY A 194 14.70 12.01 -4.71
N GLY A 195 14.69 13.26 -5.16
CA GLY A 195 13.66 14.22 -4.81
C GLY A 195 12.37 13.93 -5.58
N ASN A 196 11.38 13.38 -4.88
CA ASN A 196 10.01 13.11 -5.35
C ASN A 196 9.96 12.21 -6.58
N HIS A 197 10.23 10.93 -6.39
CA HIS A 197 9.77 9.95 -7.37
C HIS A 197 8.24 10.00 -7.43
N LYS A 198 7.66 9.98 -8.63
CA LYS A 198 6.21 10.07 -8.78
C LYS A 198 5.62 8.70 -9.01
N ILE A 199 4.49 8.43 -8.37
CA ILE A 199 3.67 7.24 -8.65
C ILE A 199 2.30 7.73 -9.12
N TYR A 200 1.83 7.17 -10.23
CA TYR A 200 0.57 7.52 -10.86
C TYR A 200 -0.38 6.33 -10.74
N ILE A 201 -1.51 6.56 -10.10
CA ILE A 201 -2.58 5.57 -9.96
C ILE A 201 -3.78 6.09 -10.72
N THR A 202 -4.11 5.46 -11.85
CA THR A 202 -5.31 5.80 -12.62
C THR A 202 -6.44 4.88 -12.18
N VAL A 203 -7.50 5.46 -11.65
CA VAL A 203 -8.76 4.76 -11.36
C VAL A 203 -9.63 4.82 -12.61
N ILE A 204 -9.96 3.65 -13.17
CA ILE A 204 -10.78 3.46 -14.38
C ILE A 204 -12.14 2.82 -14.09
#